data_AF-A0A6B2L3C2-F1
#
_entry.id   AF-A0A6B2L3C2-F1
#
_cell.length_a   1.000
_cell.length_b   1.000
_cell.length_c   1.000
_cell.angle_alpha   90.00
_cell.angle_beta   90.00
_cell.angle_gamma   90.00
#
_symmetry.space_group_name_H-M   'P 1'
#
loop_
_entity.id
_entity.type
_entity.pdbx_description
1 polymer ?
#
loop_
_entity_poly.entity_id
_entity_poly.type
_entity_poly.pdbx_seq_one_letter_code
_entity_poly.pdbx_strand_id
1 'polypeptide(L)'
;MRSVKVVPKPFLQELSSNPLLYADCPIEVRRQIWETDPNLFKTEALPLLKNYSKTHQQNIPSISISPLLGASKSQYTFEPPRKRRQANTVLRQLMGLIGDNFNLYDNLLGLVKNLYVETKEIGYCTLRSDLLMSFSDSGMNEVAERDPCKKFTSLLDSSVHDGWIDNARASELAKLMGARKMSNPVMGDLGMIARDPFIVGVVLSSLWGRINNYLITNELLPRDDPTLSLFVKLLHAGLNSRNVLQTKNFKEDEGAISAILHQFLPALITNVLQNLLNQPIHVEHDTFLQLFLEDPTSRKIALYYGLICCSQRDAQATIVILDLLGEFESEEITAELWFFQGLLRELTYLQTTTPVVPSTQEAVTGIVKQLIEAFSGHVIIHKEILGFILNAIYHIPPNNLLAYVKQLLATDTAKNASLIPTYLVLKDKLATLKISTKTWAFFFHWITEVVGPISFPTNNDLDMEVV
;
A
#
# COMPACT_ATOMS: atom_id res chain seq x y z
N MET A 1 -31.52 11.84 19.78
CA MET A 1 -32.06 10.51 20.17
C MET A 1 -32.22 10.48 21.68
N ARG A 2 -33.33 9.93 22.21
CA ARG A 2 -33.59 9.88 23.67
C ARG A 2 -32.54 8.98 24.32
N SER A 3 -31.75 9.51 25.26
CA SER A 3 -30.78 8.71 26.01
C SER A 3 -31.53 7.62 26.79
N VAL A 4 -31.30 6.35 26.44
CA VAL A 4 -31.77 5.24 27.27
C VAL A 4 -31.11 5.41 28.65
N LYS A 5 -31.91 5.37 29.71
CA LYS A 5 -31.41 5.49 31.09
C LYS A 5 -30.39 4.38 31.36
N VAL A 6 -29.37 4.69 32.14
CA VAL A 6 -28.34 3.72 32.57
C VAL A 6 -29.04 2.52 33.22
N VAL A 7 -28.84 1.34 32.65
CA VAL A 7 -29.40 0.08 33.16
C VAL A 7 -28.53 -0.38 34.33
N PRO A 8 -29.11 -0.80 35.47
CA PRO A 8 -28.31 -1.29 36.59
C PRO A 8 -27.48 -2.52 36.20
N LYS A 9 -26.22 -2.54 36.68
CA LYS A 9 -25.23 -3.62 36.43
C LYS A 9 -25.73 -5.06 36.57
N PRO A 10 -26.53 -5.45 37.59
CA PRO A 10 -26.99 -6.84 37.71
C PRO A 10 -27.86 -7.29 36.53
N PHE A 11 -28.70 -6.40 35.98
CA PHE A 11 -29.50 -6.73 34.80
C PHE A 11 -28.65 -6.84 33.54
N LEU A 12 -27.58 -6.04 33.42
CA LEU A 12 -26.63 -6.15 32.30
C LEU A 12 -25.92 -7.50 32.31
N GLN A 13 -25.56 -8.03 33.48
CA GLN A 13 -24.94 -9.35 33.63
C GLN A 13 -25.90 -10.48 33.24
N GLU A 14 -27.16 -10.41 33.68
CA GLU A 14 -28.19 -11.39 33.33
C GLU A 14 -28.50 -11.37 31.83
N LEU A 15 -28.61 -10.18 31.22
CA LEU A 15 -28.78 -10.02 29.77
C LEU A 15 -27.58 -10.53 28.98
N SER A 16 -26.35 -10.30 29.45
CA SER A 16 -25.13 -10.79 28.79
C SER A 16 -25.01 -12.32 28.81
N SER A 17 -25.59 -12.97 29.82
CA SER A 17 -25.49 -14.42 30.03
C SER A 17 -26.51 -15.21 29.19
N ASN A 18 -27.54 -14.56 28.65
CA ASN A 18 -28.58 -15.21 27.83
C ASN A 18 -28.50 -14.75 26.36
N PRO A 19 -28.02 -15.61 25.43
CA PRO A 19 -27.84 -15.26 24.03
C PRO A 19 -29.10 -14.77 23.30
N LEU A 20 -30.28 -15.31 23.66
CA LEU A 20 -31.54 -14.91 23.03
C LEU A 20 -31.97 -13.52 23.47
N LEU A 21 -31.85 -13.22 24.77
CA LEU A 21 -32.14 -11.88 25.29
C LEU A 21 -31.14 -10.84 24.79
N TYR A 22 -29.87 -11.21 24.68
CA TYR A 22 -28.83 -10.36 24.13
C TYR A 22 -29.10 -9.97 22.66
N ALA A 23 -29.53 -10.93 21.84
CA ALA A 23 -29.83 -10.69 20.43
C ALA A 23 -30.98 -9.68 20.22
N ASP A 24 -32.00 -9.74 21.09
CA ASP A 24 -33.17 -8.85 21.04
C ASP A 24 -32.91 -7.47 21.68
N CYS A 25 -31.75 -7.24 22.30
CA CYS A 25 -31.44 -5.96 22.94
C CYS A 25 -31.23 -4.82 21.91
N PRO A 26 -31.76 -3.61 22.18
CA PRO A 26 -31.46 -2.43 21.38
C PRO A 26 -29.97 -2.07 21.51
N ILE A 27 -29.43 -1.38 20.50
CA ILE A 27 -28.00 -1.09 20.40
C ILE A 27 -27.48 -0.26 21.60
N GLU A 28 -28.32 0.62 22.15
CA GLU A 28 -27.99 1.45 23.31
C GLU A 28 -27.80 0.63 24.59
N VAL A 29 -28.55 -0.47 24.75
CA VAL A 29 -28.38 -1.39 25.88
C VAL A 29 -27.17 -2.28 25.64
N ARG A 30 -26.98 -2.77 24.41
CA ARG A 30 -25.77 -3.54 24.04
C ARG A 30 -24.48 -2.76 24.29
N ARG A 31 -24.44 -1.45 24.00
CA ARG A 31 -23.31 -0.58 24.32
C ARG A 31 -22.98 -0.58 25.82
N GLN A 32 -23.98 -0.53 26.69
CA GLN A 32 -23.77 -0.59 28.15
C GLN A 32 -23.27 -1.98 28.60
N ILE A 33 -23.75 -3.06 27.96
CA ILE A 33 -23.23 -4.41 28.18
C ILE A 33 -21.76 -4.46 27.78
N TRP A 34 -21.41 -3.95 26.60
CA TRP A 34 -20.05 -3.94 26.05
C TRP A 34 -19.05 -3.11 26.87
N GLU A 35 -19.51 -2.07 27.58
CA GLU A 35 -18.66 -1.37 28.56
C GLU A 35 -18.30 -2.25 29.77
N THR A 36 -19.21 -3.16 30.15
CA THR A 36 -19.02 -4.06 31.29
C THR A 36 -18.30 -5.35 30.89
N ASP A 37 -18.53 -5.85 29.68
CA ASP A 37 -17.89 -7.02 29.09
C ASP A 37 -17.23 -6.69 27.73
N PRO A 38 -15.94 -6.32 27.74
CA PRO A 38 -15.18 -6.04 26.52
C PRO A 38 -15.01 -7.26 25.60
N ASN A 39 -15.13 -8.50 26.10
CA ASN A 39 -14.97 -9.70 25.26
C ASN A 39 -16.15 -9.89 24.32
N LEU A 40 -17.36 -9.58 24.79
CA LEU A 40 -18.55 -9.62 23.96
C LEU A 40 -18.47 -8.57 22.84
N PHE A 41 -17.99 -7.36 23.16
CA PHE A 41 -17.72 -6.33 22.16
C PHE A 41 -16.69 -6.77 21.12
N LYS A 42 -15.59 -7.39 21.57
CA LYS A 42 -14.57 -7.95 20.68
C LYS A 42 -15.17 -8.96 19.70
N THR A 43 -16.07 -9.81 20.16
CA THR A 43 -16.72 -10.85 19.34
C THR A 43 -17.56 -10.25 18.21
N GLU A 44 -18.24 -9.14 18.46
CA GLU A 44 -19.05 -8.41 17.46
C GLU A 44 -18.19 -7.58 16.51
N ALA A 45 -17.14 -6.93 17.02
CA ALA A 45 -16.29 -6.04 16.24
C ALA A 45 -15.31 -6.78 15.32
N LEU A 46 -14.77 -7.93 15.76
CA LEU A 46 -13.69 -8.64 15.06
C LEU A 46 -14.07 -9.08 13.62
N PRO A 47 -15.27 -9.62 13.34
CA PRO A 47 -15.68 -9.94 11.98
C PRO A 47 -15.70 -8.71 11.07
N LEU A 48 -16.16 -7.56 11.57
CA LEU A 48 -16.18 -6.30 10.82
C LEU A 48 -14.77 -5.80 10.53
N LEU A 49 -13.87 -5.83 11.52
CA LEU A 49 -12.47 -5.46 11.35
C LEU A 49 -11.76 -6.32 10.29
N LYS A 50 -11.95 -7.65 10.35
CA LYS A 50 -11.41 -8.59 9.36
C LYS A 50 -11.98 -8.34 7.96
N ASN A 51 -13.28 -8.05 7.87
CA ASN A 51 -13.92 -7.72 6.60
C ASN A 51 -13.37 -6.42 6.01
N TYR A 52 -13.20 -5.37 6.82
CA TYR A 52 -12.58 -4.12 6.38
C TYR A 52 -11.18 -4.36 5.79
N SER A 53 -10.32 -5.12 6.50
CA SER A 53 -8.98 -5.45 6.01
C SER A 53 -9.02 -6.19 4.68
N LYS A 54 -9.91 -7.18 4.54
CA LYS A 54 -10.06 -7.96 3.30
C LYS A 54 -10.56 -7.10 2.13
N THR A 55 -11.53 -6.22 2.37
CA THR A 55 -12.01 -5.29 1.33
C THR A 55 -10.93 -4.27 0.95
N HIS A 56 -10.18 -3.77 1.93
CA HIS A 56 -9.09 -2.83 1.70
C HIS A 56 -7.94 -3.48 0.90
N GLN A 57 -7.64 -4.73 1.18
CA GLN A 57 -6.71 -5.52 0.38
C GLN A 57 -7.19 -5.69 -1.06
N GLN A 58 -8.50 -5.80 -1.31
CA GLN A 58 -9.05 -6.00 -2.65
C GLN A 58 -9.17 -4.71 -3.46
N ASN A 59 -9.44 -3.60 -2.77
CA ASN A 59 -9.62 -2.27 -3.35
C ASN A 59 -8.37 -1.42 -3.11
N ILE A 60 -7.19 -1.94 -3.50
CA ILE A 60 -5.95 -1.17 -3.42
C ILE A 60 -6.02 -0.07 -4.48
N PRO A 61 -6.00 1.20 -4.08
CA PRO A 61 -5.88 2.28 -5.02
C PRO A 61 -4.46 2.28 -5.58
N SER A 62 -4.35 2.32 -6.90
CA SER A 62 -3.06 2.45 -7.56
C SER A 62 -2.42 3.76 -7.15
N ILE A 63 -1.18 3.71 -6.62
CA ILE A 63 -0.39 4.92 -6.41
C ILE A 63 -0.04 5.46 -7.80
N SER A 64 -0.75 6.51 -8.23
CA SER A 64 -0.41 7.23 -9.45
C SER A 64 0.81 8.11 -9.18
N ILE A 65 1.84 7.96 -10.00
CA ILE A 65 3.14 8.67 -9.91
C ILE A 65 3.06 10.02 -10.62
N SER A 66 2.03 10.23 -11.45
CA SER A 66 1.79 11.46 -12.22
C SER A 66 1.95 12.78 -11.43
N PRO A 67 1.58 12.87 -10.12
CA PRO A 67 1.75 14.11 -9.36
C PRO A 67 3.22 14.53 -9.10
N LEU A 68 4.16 13.60 -9.13
CA LEU A 68 5.59 13.86 -8.89
C LEU A 68 6.27 14.59 -10.04
N LEU A 69 5.68 14.53 -11.24
CA LEU A 69 6.25 15.07 -12.48
C LEU A 69 5.71 16.47 -12.81
N GLY A 70 5.04 17.12 -11.86
CA GLY A 70 4.41 18.43 -12.08
C GLY A 70 3.23 18.39 -13.06
N ALA A 71 2.70 17.19 -13.38
CA ALA A 71 1.50 17.07 -14.18
C ALA A 71 0.29 17.58 -13.38
N SER A 72 -0.52 18.41 -14.06
CA SER A 72 -1.75 19.07 -13.61
C SER A 72 -2.47 18.48 -12.40
N LYS A 73 -3.03 19.36 -11.55
CA LYS A 73 -3.92 19.12 -10.39
C LYS A 73 -5.03 18.07 -10.60
N SER A 74 -5.27 17.62 -11.83
CA SER A 74 -6.32 16.70 -12.24
C SER A 74 -5.96 15.21 -12.24
N GLN A 75 -4.77 14.80 -11.77
CA GLN A 75 -4.29 13.39 -11.91
C GLN A 75 -3.95 12.66 -10.60
N TYR A 76 -4.33 13.21 -9.44
CA TYR A 76 -4.45 12.39 -8.23
C TYR A 76 -5.69 11.50 -8.36
N THR A 77 -5.52 10.27 -8.84
CA THR A 77 -6.61 9.28 -8.95
C THR A 77 -6.86 8.55 -7.62
N PHE A 78 -6.67 9.21 -6.49
CA PHE A 78 -7.24 8.71 -5.24
C PHE A 78 -8.65 9.25 -5.12
N GLU A 79 -9.60 8.36 -4.85
CA GLU A 79 -10.92 8.81 -4.43
C GLU A 79 -10.77 9.71 -3.20
N PRO A 80 -11.36 10.92 -3.18
CA PRO A 80 -11.25 11.82 -2.04
C PRO A 80 -11.57 11.09 -0.73
N PRO A 81 -10.79 11.29 0.35
CA PRO A 81 -10.92 10.48 1.56
C PRO A 81 -12.35 10.40 2.11
N ARG A 82 -13.07 11.53 2.09
CA ARG A 82 -14.47 11.60 2.53
C ARG A 82 -15.43 10.74 1.69
N LYS A 83 -15.25 10.69 0.37
CA LYS A 83 -16.10 9.86 -0.52
C LYS A 83 -15.85 8.38 -0.25
N ARG A 84 -14.57 7.98 -0.14
CA ARG A 84 -14.16 6.62 0.25
C ARG A 84 -14.81 6.17 1.57
N ARG A 85 -14.79 7.04 2.59
CA ARG A 85 -15.42 6.77 3.90
C ARG A 85 -16.94 6.58 3.78
N GLN A 86 -17.63 7.44 3.04
CA GLN A 86 -19.09 7.37 2.86
C GLN A 86 -19.54 6.10 2.12
N ALA A 87 -18.77 5.66 1.12
CA ALA A 87 -19.05 4.45 0.38
C ALA A 87 -18.91 3.18 1.24
N ASN A 88 -18.03 3.20 2.25
CA ASN A 88 -17.71 2.04 3.06
C ASN A 88 -18.84 1.68 4.06
N THR A 89 -19.49 0.54 3.83
CA THR A 89 -20.56 0.03 4.69
C THR A 89 -20.06 -0.48 6.04
N VAL A 90 -18.85 -1.06 6.08
CA VAL A 90 -18.24 -1.61 7.30
C VAL A 90 -17.89 -0.50 8.29
N LEU A 91 -17.36 0.63 7.81
CA LEU A 91 -17.12 1.82 8.65
C LEU A 91 -18.42 2.32 9.30
N ARG A 92 -19.51 2.42 8.52
CA ARG A 92 -20.81 2.82 9.05
C ARG A 92 -21.34 1.86 10.10
N GLN A 93 -21.13 0.55 9.93
CA GLN A 93 -21.49 -0.46 10.93
C GLN A 93 -20.66 -0.31 12.21
N LEU A 94 -19.35 -0.12 12.11
CA LEU A 94 -18.46 0.10 13.26
C LEU A 94 -18.84 1.37 14.04
N MET A 95 -19.14 2.46 13.34
CA MET A 95 -19.66 3.68 13.97
C MET A 95 -21.01 3.43 14.66
N GLY A 96 -21.88 2.64 14.03
CA GLY A 96 -23.15 2.21 14.61
C GLY A 96 -22.99 1.38 15.88
N LEU A 97 -21.95 0.55 16.00
CA LEU A 97 -21.66 -0.18 17.24
C LEU A 97 -21.24 0.80 18.36
N ILE A 98 -20.33 1.72 18.06
CA ILE A 98 -19.76 2.63 19.08
C ILE A 98 -20.75 3.72 19.51
N GLY A 99 -21.39 4.40 18.56
CA GLY A 99 -22.16 5.64 18.82
C GLY A 99 -21.29 6.74 19.44
N ASP A 100 -21.81 7.41 20.48
CA ASP A 100 -21.10 8.49 21.19
C ASP A 100 -20.19 7.97 22.33
N ASN A 101 -20.00 6.65 22.44
CA ASN A 101 -19.28 6.07 23.56
C ASN A 101 -17.76 6.03 23.33
N PHE A 102 -17.03 6.92 23.99
CA PHE A 102 -15.56 6.99 23.89
C PHE A 102 -14.84 5.73 24.41
N ASN A 103 -15.36 5.03 25.41
CA ASN A 103 -14.72 3.82 25.94
C ASN A 103 -14.76 2.68 24.91
N LEU A 104 -15.90 2.53 24.22
CA LEU A 104 -16.02 1.56 23.14
C LEU A 104 -15.14 1.92 21.94
N TYR A 105 -15.00 3.22 21.65
CA TYR A 105 -14.05 3.71 20.65
C TYR A 105 -12.60 3.32 21.00
N ASP A 106 -12.16 3.59 22.22
CA ASP A 106 -10.80 3.27 22.68
C ASP A 106 -10.55 1.76 22.70
N ASN A 107 -11.53 0.96 23.15
CA ASN A 107 -11.48 -0.50 23.07
C ASN A 107 -11.34 -0.98 21.62
N LEU A 108 -12.08 -0.40 20.67
CA LEU A 108 -11.97 -0.74 19.26
C LEU A 108 -10.57 -0.39 18.73
N LEU A 109 -10.05 0.80 19.05
CA LEU A 109 -8.69 1.18 18.67
C LEU A 109 -7.63 0.22 19.22
N GLY A 110 -7.81 -0.28 20.44
CA GLY A 110 -6.98 -1.34 21.01
C GLY A 110 -6.99 -2.62 20.17
N LEU A 111 -8.17 -3.05 19.69
CA LEU A 111 -8.31 -4.19 18.80
C LEU A 111 -7.64 -3.95 17.44
N VAL A 112 -7.82 -2.76 16.85
CA VAL A 112 -7.17 -2.39 15.58
C VAL A 112 -5.65 -2.43 15.70
N LYS A 113 -5.09 -1.90 16.80
CA LYS A 113 -3.65 -1.95 17.10
C LYS A 113 -3.13 -3.38 17.22
N ASN A 114 -3.83 -4.23 17.98
CA ASN A 114 -3.43 -5.63 18.15
C ASN A 114 -3.46 -6.39 16.82
N LEU A 115 -4.52 -6.23 16.04
CA LEU A 115 -4.61 -6.84 14.71
C LEU A 115 -3.50 -6.37 13.78
N TYR A 116 -3.19 -5.07 13.78
CA TYR A 116 -2.08 -4.54 12.97
C TYR A 116 -0.73 -5.17 13.35
N VAL A 117 -0.44 -5.29 14.64
CA VAL A 117 0.80 -5.92 15.13
C VAL A 117 0.85 -7.41 14.77
N GLU A 118 -0.26 -8.12 14.94
CA GLU A 118 -0.38 -9.56 14.69
C GLU A 118 -0.30 -9.91 13.20
N THR A 119 -1.07 -9.22 12.34
CA THR A 119 -1.24 -9.62 10.94
C THR A 119 -0.34 -8.86 9.97
N LYS A 120 0.33 -7.78 10.40
CA LYS A 120 1.12 -6.85 9.56
C LYS A 120 0.29 -6.10 8.49
N GLU A 121 -1.04 -6.16 8.56
CA GLU A 121 -1.91 -5.64 7.51
C GLU A 121 -2.05 -4.12 7.57
N ILE A 122 -1.61 -3.44 6.52
CA ILE A 122 -1.63 -1.98 6.45
C ILE A 122 -3.06 -1.42 6.39
N GLY A 123 -4.05 -2.22 6.00
CA GLY A 123 -5.46 -1.80 6.02
C GLY A 123 -5.95 -1.33 7.40
N TYR A 124 -5.37 -1.82 8.48
CA TYR A 124 -5.69 -1.33 9.84
C TYR A 124 -5.14 0.08 10.11
N CYS A 125 -4.08 0.50 9.42
CA CYS A 125 -3.57 1.87 9.47
C CYS A 125 -4.56 2.84 8.80
N THR A 126 -5.08 2.48 7.63
CA THR A 126 -6.16 3.24 6.96
C THR A 126 -7.43 3.24 7.81
N LEU A 127 -7.77 2.13 8.45
CA LEU A 127 -8.93 2.08 9.35
C LEU A 127 -8.79 3.07 10.51
N ARG A 128 -7.58 3.22 11.08
CA ARG A 128 -7.31 4.14 12.19
C ARG A 128 -7.60 5.60 11.80
N SER A 129 -7.18 6.02 10.60
CA SER A 129 -7.42 7.37 10.07
C SER A 129 -8.89 7.54 9.65
N ASP A 130 -9.43 6.60 8.88
CA ASP A 130 -10.79 6.65 8.36
C ASP A 130 -11.84 6.65 9.48
N LEU A 131 -11.65 5.85 10.54
CA LEU A 131 -12.58 5.78 11.66
C LEU A 131 -12.68 7.14 12.37
N LEU A 132 -11.55 7.76 12.70
CA LEU A 132 -11.51 9.07 13.37
C LEU A 132 -12.16 10.15 12.52
N MET A 133 -11.80 10.21 11.23
CA MET A 133 -12.38 11.21 10.33
C MET A 133 -13.87 10.96 10.08
N SER A 134 -14.33 9.69 10.09
CA SER A 134 -15.76 9.39 9.96
C SER A 134 -16.56 9.91 11.15
N PHE A 135 -16.07 9.79 12.39
CA PHE A 135 -16.73 10.39 13.57
C PHE A 135 -16.75 11.92 13.51
N SER A 136 -15.67 12.53 13.04
CA SER A 136 -15.62 13.98 12.83
C SER A 136 -16.58 14.43 11.73
N ASP A 137 -16.71 13.67 10.63
CA ASP A 137 -17.58 13.98 9.50
C ASP A 137 -19.07 13.82 9.84
N SER A 138 -19.43 12.93 10.77
CA SER A 138 -20.81 12.66 11.16
C SER A 138 -21.38 13.63 12.21
N GLY A 139 -20.56 14.56 12.73
CA GLY A 139 -20.96 15.49 13.79
C GLY A 139 -21.03 14.87 15.20
N MET A 140 -20.56 13.62 15.37
CA MET A 140 -20.40 12.96 16.68
C MET A 140 -19.11 13.46 17.34
N ASN A 141 -19.08 14.76 17.65
CA ASN A 141 -17.86 15.47 18.05
C ASN A 141 -17.29 14.97 19.38
N GLU A 142 -18.09 14.39 20.28
CA GLU A 142 -17.59 13.95 21.59
C GLU A 142 -16.48 12.89 21.50
N VAL A 143 -16.61 11.93 20.57
CA VAL A 143 -15.58 10.90 20.37
C VAL A 143 -14.37 11.50 19.67
N ALA A 144 -14.59 12.25 18.59
CA ALA A 144 -13.51 12.81 17.78
C ALA A 144 -12.68 13.86 18.54
N GLU A 145 -13.31 14.77 19.29
CA GLU A 145 -12.62 15.81 20.07
C GLU A 145 -11.77 15.25 21.21
N ARG A 146 -12.13 14.08 21.74
CA ARG A 146 -11.36 13.39 22.78
C ARG A 146 -10.17 12.63 22.22
N ASP A 147 -10.12 12.34 20.92
CA ASP A 147 -8.97 11.66 20.30
C ASP A 147 -7.79 12.64 20.14
N PRO A 148 -6.64 12.39 20.78
CA PRO A 148 -5.47 13.25 20.69
C PRO A 148 -4.86 13.34 19.28
N CYS A 149 -5.22 12.45 18.35
CA CYS A 149 -4.73 12.42 16.98
C CYS A 149 -5.59 13.26 16.01
N LYS A 150 -6.77 13.76 16.43
CA LYS A 150 -7.73 14.44 15.53
C LYS A 150 -7.09 15.49 14.64
N LYS A 151 -6.37 16.43 15.25
CA LYS A 151 -5.74 17.54 14.52
C LYS A 151 -4.67 17.06 13.54
N PHE A 152 -3.88 16.06 13.92
CA PHE A 152 -2.86 15.47 13.08
C PHE A 152 -3.49 14.76 11.86
N THR A 153 -4.48 13.91 12.10
CA THR A 153 -5.20 13.19 11.04
C THR A 153 -5.92 14.16 10.10
N SER A 154 -6.55 15.22 10.61
CA SER A 154 -7.25 16.21 9.79
C SER A 154 -6.31 16.97 8.84
N LEU A 155 -5.10 17.31 9.29
CA LEU A 155 -4.09 17.96 8.45
C LEU A 155 -3.62 17.02 7.33
N LEU A 156 -3.40 15.75 7.65
CA LEU A 156 -2.99 14.74 6.66
C LEU A 156 -4.13 14.39 5.70
N ASP A 157 -5.39 14.28 6.16
CA ASP A 157 -6.57 14.02 5.32
C ASP A 157 -6.76 15.14 4.28
N SER A 158 -6.57 16.40 4.70
CA SER A 158 -6.59 17.56 3.81
C SER A 158 -5.41 17.55 2.83
N SER A 159 -4.24 17.09 3.26
CA SER A 159 -3.06 16.96 2.40
C SER A 159 -3.23 15.85 1.37
N VAL A 160 -3.90 14.74 1.72
CA VAL A 160 -4.27 13.68 0.78
C VAL A 160 -5.24 14.19 -0.28
N HIS A 161 -6.23 15.00 0.12
CA HIS A 161 -7.14 15.64 -0.81
C HIS A 161 -6.41 16.57 -1.79
N ASP A 162 -5.48 17.39 -1.29
CA ASP A 162 -4.78 18.37 -2.13
C ASP A 162 -3.63 17.75 -2.92
N GLY A 163 -3.12 16.59 -2.49
CA GLY A 163 -2.03 15.88 -3.11
C GLY A 163 -0.62 16.34 -2.69
N TRP A 164 -0.51 17.24 -1.71
CA TRP A 164 0.78 17.75 -1.25
C TRP A 164 0.66 18.35 0.16
N ILE A 165 1.80 18.52 0.82
CA ILE A 165 1.93 19.16 2.12
C ILE A 165 2.68 20.48 1.94
N ASP A 166 2.00 21.58 2.20
CA ASP A 166 2.59 22.93 2.17
C ASP A 166 3.42 23.23 3.44
N ASN A 167 4.16 24.35 3.41
CA ASN A 167 5.03 24.77 4.53
C ASN A 167 4.25 25.06 5.82
N ALA A 168 3.01 25.56 5.73
CA ALA A 168 2.21 25.91 6.90
C ALA A 168 1.73 24.63 7.63
N ARG A 169 1.19 23.67 6.87
CA ARG A 169 0.82 22.34 7.36
C ARG A 169 2.01 21.58 7.89
N ALA A 170 3.15 21.63 7.20
CA ALA A 170 4.39 21.04 7.68
C ALA A 170 4.80 21.62 9.04
N SER A 171 4.84 22.95 9.18
CA SER A 171 5.16 23.60 10.46
C SER A 171 4.22 23.17 11.58
N GLU A 172 2.93 23.04 11.30
CA GLU A 172 1.93 22.60 12.27
C GLU A 172 2.07 21.12 12.65
N LEU A 173 2.32 20.24 11.67
CA LEU A 173 2.61 18.82 11.91
C LEU A 173 3.87 18.65 12.76
N ALA A 174 4.94 19.40 12.48
CA ALA A 174 6.16 19.39 13.28
C ALA A 174 5.90 19.78 14.74
N LYS A 175 5.07 20.80 14.99
CA LYS A 175 4.65 21.17 16.35
C LYS A 175 3.88 20.05 17.03
N LEU A 176 2.97 19.37 16.32
CA LEU A 176 2.15 18.28 16.87
C LEU A 176 2.97 17.04 17.25
N MET A 177 4.05 16.75 16.51
CA MET A 177 4.98 15.67 16.85
C MET A 177 5.94 16.09 17.97
N GLY A 178 6.54 17.28 17.87
CA GLY A 178 7.51 17.78 18.85
C GLY A 178 6.93 18.12 20.23
N ALA A 179 5.63 18.47 20.31
CA ALA A 179 4.98 18.79 21.58
C ALA A 179 4.74 17.57 22.49
N ARG A 180 4.95 16.34 22.00
CA ARG A 180 4.64 15.10 22.73
C ARG A 180 5.89 14.53 23.35
N LYS A 181 5.81 14.15 24.64
CA LYS A 181 6.92 13.47 25.32
C LYS A 181 7.25 12.14 24.62
N MET A 182 8.54 11.83 24.51
CA MET A 182 9.19 10.63 23.92
C MET A 182 8.72 9.25 24.43
N SER A 183 7.67 9.16 25.24
CA SER A 183 7.12 7.89 25.78
C SER A 183 5.60 7.81 25.66
N ASN A 184 4.96 8.70 24.89
CA ASN A 184 3.52 8.76 24.79
C ASN A 184 2.99 7.64 23.88
N PRO A 185 2.08 6.76 24.33
CA PRO A 185 1.44 5.74 23.50
C PRO A 185 0.78 6.29 22.23
N VAL A 186 0.38 7.57 22.25
CA VAL A 186 -0.14 8.28 21.09
C VAL A 186 0.84 8.28 19.91
N MET A 187 2.16 8.19 20.13
CA MET A 187 3.13 8.09 19.02
C MET A 187 2.90 6.83 18.17
N GLY A 188 2.45 5.72 18.78
CA GLY A 188 2.06 4.53 18.04
C GLY A 188 0.84 4.78 17.14
N ASP A 189 -0.17 5.49 17.66
CA ASP A 189 -1.35 5.88 16.88
C ASP A 189 -1.01 6.85 15.74
N LEU A 190 -0.15 7.86 15.99
CA LEU A 190 0.36 8.77 14.96
C LEU A 190 1.16 8.00 13.90
N GLY A 191 1.98 7.04 14.31
CA GLY A 191 2.71 6.15 13.40
C GLY A 191 1.77 5.33 12.53
N MET A 192 0.71 4.74 13.09
CA MET A 192 -0.30 4.04 12.26
C MET A 192 -0.94 4.98 11.24
N ILE A 193 -1.32 6.20 11.64
CA ILE A 193 -1.88 7.18 10.70
C ILE A 193 -0.84 7.55 9.63
N ALA A 194 0.43 7.75 9.99
CA ALA A 194 1.49 8.07 9.05
C ALA A 194 1.85 6.89 8.11
N ARG A 195 1.56 5.64 8.51
CA ARG A 195 1.71 4.43 7.68
C ARG A 195 0.57 4.23 6.70
N ASP A 196 -0.53 4.96 6.84
CA ASP A 196 -1.62 4.95 5.88
C ASP A 196 -1.05 5.18 4.46
N PRO A 197 -1.26 4.25 3.51
CA PRO A 197 -0.64 4.32 2.20
C PRO A 197 -0.96 5.59 1.41
N PHE A 198 -2.14 6.18 1.61
CA PHE A 198 -2.49 7.45 0.97
C PHE A 198 -1.63 8.59 1.52
N ILE A 199 -1.40 8.58 2.83
CA ILE A 199 -0.56 9.56 3.53
C ILE A 199 0.90 9.36 3.13
N VAL A 200 1.41 8.13 3.14
CA VAL A 200 2.77 7.80 2.67
C VAL A 200 2.97 8.32 1.24
N GLY A 201 2.00 8.10 0.35
CA GLY A 201 2.04 8.60 -1.02
C GLY A 201 2.21 10.12 -1.08
N VAL A 202 1.35 10.88 -0.39
CA VAL A 202 1.44 12.35 -0.39
C VAL A 202 2.70 12.88 0.28
N VAL A 203 3.18 12.24 1.35
CA VAL A 203 4.44 12.62 2.00
C VAL A 203 5.61 12.40 1.04
N LEU A 204 5.67 11.26 0.35
CA LEU A 204 6.68 10.99 -0.67
C LEU A 204 6.57 11.97 -1.84
N SER A 205 5.36 12.28 -2.31
CA SER A 205 5.15 13.28 -3.38
C SER A 205 5.66 14.67 -2.98
N SER A 206 5.38 15.08 -1.73
CA SER A 206 5.83 16.37 -1.19
C SER A 206 7.35 16.38 -0.97
N LEU A 207 7.92 15.27 -0.51
CA LEU A 207 9.36 15.08 -0.31
C LEU A 207 10.11 15.24 -1.63
N TRP A 208 9.71 14.52 -2.67
CA TRP A 208 10.35 14.60 -3.99
C TRP A 208 10.09 15.92 -4.70
N GLY A 209 8.90 16.47 -4.56
CA GLY A 209 8.61 17.82 -5.03
C GLY A 209 9.54 18.86 -4.39
N ARG A 210 9.92 18.68 -3.11
CA ARG A 210 10.86 19.56 -2.42
C ARG A 210 12.31 19.31 -2.82
N ILE A 211 12.72 18.06 -2.97
CA ILE A 211 14.07 17.73 -3.48
C ILE A 211 14.27 18.37 -4.86
N ASN A 212 13.33 18.14 -5.78
CA ASN A 212 13.44 18.60 -7.16
C ASN A 212 13.31 20.13 -7.32
N ASN A 213 12.30 20.75 -6.69
CA ASN A 213 12.00 22.17 -6.92
C ASN A 213 12.72 23.13 -5.98
N TYR A 214 13.27 22.64 -4.85
CA TYR A 214 13.85 23.50 -3.83
C TYR A 214 15.32 23.17 -3.54
N LEU A 215 15.67 21.90 -3.33
CA LEU A 215 17.06 21.55 -3.01
C LEU A 215 17.97 21.59 -4.22
N ILE A 216 17.55 20.96 -5.33
CA ILE A 216 18.35 20.94 -6.56
C ILE A 216 18.46 22.34 -7.16
N THR A 217 17.37 23.10 -7.19
CA THR A 217 17.36 24.45 -7.78
C THR A 217 18.17 25.48 -6.98
N ASN A 218 18.23 25.35 -5.65
CA ASN A 218 18.92 26.32 -4.78
C ASN A 218 20.25 25.79 -4.21
N GLU A 219 20.73 24.63 -4.67
CA GLU A 219 21.98 23.99 -4.23
C GLU A 219 22.07 23.83 -2.68
N LEU A 220 20.93 23.54 -2.05
CA LEU A 220 20.84 23.40 -0.59
C LEU A 220 21.03 21.95 -0.14
N LEU A 221 21.59 21.77 1.06
CA LEU A 221 21.75 20.44 1.64
C LEU A 221 20.43 19.95 2.29
N PRO A 222 20.11 18.65 2.19
CA PRO A 222 18.88 18.07 2.76
C PRO A 222 18.67 18.36 4.25
N ARG A 223 19.76 18.36 5.03
CA ARG A 223 19.74 18.56 6.48
C ARG A 223 19.32 19.96 6.91
N ASP A 224 19.53 20.96 6.05
CA ASP A 224 19.27 22.36 6.38
C ASP A 224 17.78 22.72 6.18
N ASP A 225 17.00 21.80 5.62
CA ASP A 225 15.58 22.00 5.35
C ASP A 225 14.68 21.33 6.41
N PRO A 226 14.01 22.11 7.28
CA PRO A 226 13.25 21.57 8.40
C PRO A 226 11.99 20.80 7.96
N THR A 227 11.43 21.12 6.80
CA THR A 227 10.25 20.43 6.28
C THR A 227 10.62 19.08 5.67
N LEU A 228 11.77 18.95 5.00
CA LEU A 228 12.29 17.68 4.54
C LEU A 228 12.61 16.77 5.73
N SER A 229 13.24 17.32 6.77
CA SER A 229 13.44 16.61 8.04
C SER A 229 12.12 16.09 8.61
N LEU A 230 11.06 16.90 8.60
CA LEU A 230 9.72 16.46 9.00
C LEU A 230 9.17 15.32 8.12
N PHE A 231 9.31 15.40 6.79
CA PHE A 231 8.80 14.35 5.90
C PHE A 231 9.51 13.01 6.16
N VAL A 232 10.84 13.04 6.34
CA VAL A 232 11.62 11.86 6.75
C VAL A 232 11.12 11.32 8.09
N LYS A 233 10.90 12.19 9.09
CA LYS A 233 10.36 11.79 10.40
C LYS A 233 8.97 11.15 10.30
N LEU A 234 8.07 11.71 9.49
CA LEU A 234 6.73 11.16 9.27
C LEU A 234 6.80 9.78 8.62
N LEU A 235 7.62 9.62 7.58
CA LEU A 235 7.83 8.33 6.93
C LEU A 235 8.43 7.33 7.90
N HIS A 236 9.49 7.71 8.62
CA HIS A 236 10.15 6.82 9.57
C HIS A 236 9.22 6.38 10.70
N ALA A 237 8.43 7.30 11.27
CA ALA A 237 7.43 6.99 12.29
C ALA A 237 6.32 6.07 11.75
N GLY A 238 5.89 6.28 10.50
CA GLY A 238 4.91 5.42 9.84
C GLY A 238 5.45 4.02 9.59
N LEU A 239 6.60 3.93 8.92
CA LEU A 239 7.16 2.67 8.48
C LEU A 239 7.61 1.77 9.63
N ASN A 240 8.02 2.36 10.77
CA ASN A 240 8.41 1.65 11.98
C ASN A 240 7.29 1.54 13.04
N SER A 241 6.07 2.04 12.75
CA SER A 241 4.97 2.09 13.72
C SER A 241 4.62 0.73 14.33
N ARG A 242 4.69 -0.36 13.56
CA ARG A 242 4.48 -1.72 14.07
C ARG A 242 5.50 -2.12 15.12
N ASN A 243 6.78 -1.87 14.88
CA ASN A 243 7.86 -2.19 15.82
C ASN A 243 7.70 -1.37 17.10
N VAL A 244 7.35 -0.10 16.97
CA VAL A 244 7.04 0.79 18.10
C VAL A 244 5.87 0.26 18.93
N LEU A 245 4.78 -0.18 18.29
CA LEU A 245 3.61 -0.74 18.98
C LEU A 245 3.92 -2.08 19.66
N GLN A 246 4.71 -2.94 19.00
CA GLN A 246 5.09 -4.26 19.51
C GLN A 246 6.03 -4.14 20.72
N THR A 247 7.07 -3.31 20.62
CA THR A 247 8.08 -3.11 21.67
C THR A 247 7.61 -2.15 22.76
N LYS A 248 6.59 -1.34 22.47
CA LYS A 248 6.13 -0.21 23.30
C LYS A 248 7.22 0.83 23.56
N ASN A 249 8.25 0.87 22.70
CA ASN A 249 9.28 1.91 22.74
C ASN A 249 8.87 3.07 21.83
N PHE A 250 8.26 4.10 22.41
CA PHE A 250 7.72 5.26 21.69
C PHE A 250 8.76 6.37 21.43
N LYS A 251 10.05 6.08 21.60
CA LYS A 251 11.14 7.02 21.32
C LYS A 251 11.38 7.08 19.82
N GLU A 252 11.58 8.30 19.30
CA GLU A 252 12.07 8.49 17.94
C GLU A 252 13.53 7.99 17.84
N ASP A 253 13.84 7.28 16.77
CA ASP A 253 15.21 6.87 16.46
C ASP A 253 15.94 8.03 15.76
N GLU A 254 16.39 8.99 16.56
CA GLU A 254 17.13 10.16 16.06
C GLU A 254 18.41 9.76 15.31
N GLY A 255 19.02 8.63 15.67
CA GLY A 255 20.21 8.10 15.01
C GLY A 255 19.91 7.67 13.58
N ALA A 256 18.88 6.84 13.39
CA ALA A 256 18.43 6.42 12.07
C ALA A 256 17.98 7.60 11.21
N ILE A 257 17.16 8.50 11.76
CA ILE A 257 16.71 9.71 11.05
C ILE A 257 17.91 10.59 10.63
N SER A 258 18.91 10.73 11.49
CA SER A 258 20.13 11.47 11.19
C SER A 258 20.94 10.80 10.07
N ALA A 259 21.09 9.48 10.09
CA ALA A 259 21.78 8.74 9.03
C ALA A 259 21.09 8.93 7.67
N ILE A 260 19.75 8.92 7.64
CA ILE A 260 18.97 9.17 6.42
C ILE A 260 19.25 10.57 5.87
N LEU A 261 19.21 11.60 6.73
CA LEU A 261 19.37 13.00 6.32
C LEU A 261 20.82 13.36 5.93
N HIS A 262 21.81 12.76 6.57
CA HIS A 262 23.22 13.13 6.42
C HIS A 262 24.01 12.22 5.48
N GLN A 263 23.58 10.98 5.27
CA GLN A 263 24.30 10.00 4.46
C GLN A 263 23.46 9.55 3.26
N PHE A 264 22.27 9.02 3.52
CA PHE A 264 21.43 8.42 2.47
C PHE A 264 20.89 9.44 1.47
N LEU A 265 20.21 10.49 1.93
CA LEU A 265 19.61 11.49 1.04
C LEU A 265 20.64 12.26 0.20
N PRO A 266 21.79 12.71 0.76
CA PRO A 266 22.85 13.30 -0.05
C PRO A 266 23.37 12.35 -1.14
N ALA A 267 23.60 11.08 -0.82
CA ALA A 267 24.02 10.08 -1.80
C ALA A 267 22.95 9.87 -2.90
N LEU A 268 21.67 9.79 -2.50
CA LEU A 268 20.56 9.67 -3.43
C LEU A 268 20.43 10.89 -4.35
N ILE A 269 20.59 12.11 -3.82
CA ILE A 269 20.54 13.35 -4.60
C ILE A 269 21.71 13.43 -5.57
N THR A 270 22.91 12.99 -5.18
CA THR A 270 24.04 12.87 -6.11
C THR A 270 23.71 11.95 -7.27
N ASN A 271 23.08 10.79 -7.00
CA ASN A 271 22.61 9.88 -8.05
C ASN A 271 21.54 10.53 -8.94
N VAL A 272 20.61 11.29 -8.35
CA VAL A 272 19.60 12.05 -9.11
C VAL A 272 20.25 13.09 -10.02
N LEU A 273 21.22 13.85 -9.52
CA LEU A 273 21.94 14.86 -10.27
C LEU A 273 22.77 14.23 -11.40
N GLN A 274 23.50 13.15 -11.12
CA GLN A 274 24.24 12.40 -12.14
C GLN A 274 23.30 11.92 -13.25
N ASN A 275 22.13 11.40 -12.87
CA ASN A 275 21.12 10.97 -13.82
C ASN A 275 20.60 12.13 -14.69
N LEU A 276 20.26 13.27 -14.08
CA LEU A 276 19.86 14.49 -14.81
C LEU A 276 20.95 15.01 -15.76
N LEU A 277 22.21 14.76 -15.44
CA LEU A 277 23.38 15.12 -16.25
C LEU A 277 23.77 14.06 -17.30
N ASN A 278 23.03 12.94 -17.40
CA ASN A 278 23.37 11.76 -18.19
C ASN A 278 24.79 11.23 -17.91
N GLN A 279 25.24 11.36 -16.66
CA GLN A 279 26.51 10.81 -16.19
C GLN A 279 26.28 9.43 -15.58
N PRO A 280 27.27 8.52 -15.65
CA PRO A 280 27.17 7.22 -15.01
C PRO A 280 26.88 7.40 -13.52
N ILE A 281 25.84 6.72 -13.04
CA ILE A 281 25.47 6.73 -11.63
C ILE A 281 26.56 5.97 -10.86
N HIS A 282 27.37 6.71 -10.11
CA HIS A 282 28.37 6.15 -9.22
C HIS A 282 27.78 6.07 -7.82
N VAL A 283 27.08 4.98 -7.52
CA VAL A 283 26.65 4.71 -6.15
C VAL A 283 27.91 4.43 -5.34
N GLU A 284 28.22 5.23 -4.33
CA GLU A 284 29.15 4.80 -3.27
C GLU A 284 28.47 3.64 -2.54
N HIS A 285 28.76 2.42 -3.04
CA HIS A 285 27.89 1.26 -2.89
C HIS A 285 27.67 0.84 -1.43
N ASP A 286 28.71 0.85 -0.59
CA ASP A 286 28.61 0.14 0.69
C ASP A 286 27.65 0.80 1.68
N THR A 287 27.76 2.12 1.89
CA THR A 287 26.91 2.82 2.89
C THR A 287 25.49 3.07 2.37
N PHE A 288 25.34 3.34 1.06
CA PHE A 288 24.02 3.53 0.47
C PHE A 288 23.22 2.23 0.43
N LEU A 289 23.84 1.12 -0.01
CA LEU A 289 23.20 -0.20 -0.04
C LEU A 289 22.87 -0.67 1.37
N GLN A 290 23.78 -0.47 2.33
CA GLN A 290 23.52 -0.85 3.72
C GLN A 290 22.26 -0.13 4.25
N LEU A 291 22.17 1.20 4.11
CA LEU A 291 20.99 1.94 4.57
C LEU A 291 19.72 1.59 3.79
N PHE A 292 19.83 1.30 2.50
CA PHE A 292 18.72 0.85 1.66
C PHE A 292 18.16 -0.52 2.09
N LEU A 293 19.04 -1.45 2.48
CA LEU A 293 18.65 -2.78 2.94
C LEU A 293 18.22 -2.78 4.41
N GLU A 294 18.85 -2.01 5.30
CA GLU A 294 18.56 -2.03 6.74
C GLU A 294 17.34 -1.17 7.13
N ASP A 295 17.18 0.02 6.55
CA ASP A 295 16.14 0.97 6.96
C ASP A 295 14.97 1.04 5.96
N PRO A 296 13.73 0.75 6.41
CA PRO A 296 12.56 0.76 5.52
C PRO A 296 12.25 2.15 4.96
N THR A 297 12.68 3.22 5.63
CA THR A 297 12.45 4.61 5.20
C THR A 297 13.29 4.97 3.99
N SER A 298 14.59 4.69 4.08
CA SER A 298 15.57 4.82 3.01
C SER A 298 15.13 4.02 1.80
N ARG A 299 14.76 2.75 2.02
CA ARG A 299 14.20 1.88 1.00
C ARG A 299 13.00 2.50 0.32
N LYS A 300 11.99 2.93 1.09
CA LYS A 300 10.75 3.51 0.54
C LYS A 300 11.02 4.76 -0.32
N ILE A 301 11.93 5.62 0.12
CA ILE A 301 12.32 6.84 -0.61
C ILE A 301 13.00 6.49 -1.94
N ALA A 302 13.97 5.57 -1.94
CA ALA A 302 14.66 5.13 -3.16
C ALA A 302 13.75 4.35 -4.12
N LEU A 303 12.87 3.49 -3.62
CA LEU A 303 11.88 2.80 -4.45
C LEU A 303 10.99 3.81 -5.17
N TYR A 304 10.52 4.83 -4.47
CA TYR A 304 9.71 5.87 -5.08
C TYR A 304 10.47 6.73 -6.10
N TYR A 305 11.77 6.96 -5.87
CA TYR A 305 12.66 7.56 -6.88
C TYR A 305 12.73 6.73 -8.16
N GLY A 306 12.93 5.42 -8.03
CA GLY A 306 12.97 4.55 -9.21
C GLY A 306 11.65 4.52 -9.95
N LEU A 307 10.54 4.59 -9.22
CA LEU A 307 9.22 4.69 -9.83
C LEU A 307 9.06 5.99 -10.64
N ILE A 308 9.62 7.12 -10.16
CA ILE A 308 9.71 8.38 -10.92
C ILE A 308 10.54 8.18 -12.19
N CYS A 309 11.71 7.55 -12.09
CA CYS A 309 12.60 7.29 -13.22
C CYS A 309 11.93 6.43 -14.30
N CYS A 310 11.24 5.36 -13.88
CA CYS A 310 10.42 4.53 -14.76
C CYS A 310 9.36 5.38 -15.49
N SER A 311 8.68 6.27 -14.78
CA SER A 311 7.64 7.11 -15.37
C SER A 311 8.21 8.16 -16.34
N GLN A 312 9.42 8.66 -16.09
CA GLN A 312 10.16 9.56 -17.00
C GLN A 312 10.77 8.86 -18.22
N ARG A 313 10.66 7.52 -18.29
CA ARG A 313 11.22 6.69 -19.36
C ARG A 313 12.74 6.73 -19.45
N ASP A 314 13.39 6.92 -18.32
CA ASP A 314 14.84 6.85 -18.22
C ASP A 314 15.29 5.39 -18.13
N ALA A 315 15.74 4.82 -19.25
CA ALA A 315 16.13 3.41 -19.31
C ALA A 315 17.35 3.10 -18.43
N GLN A 316 18.30 4.03 -18.29
CA GLN A 316 19.53 3.80 -17.52
C GLN A 316 19.23 3.82 -16.02
N ALA A 317 18.52 4.85 -15.55
CA ALA A 317 18.10 4.91 -14.15
C ALA A 317 17.16 3.76 -13.77
N THR A 318 16.29 3.35 -14.69
CA THR A 318 15.41 2.20 -14.47
C THR A 318 16.23 0.94 -14.24
N ILE A 319 17.23 0.63 -15.08
CA ILE A 319 18.08 -0.56 -14.89
C ILE A 319 18.76 -0.54 -13.52
N VAL A 320 19.37 0.58 -13.13
CA VAL A 320 20.06 0.68 -11.83
C VAL A 320 19.11 0.37 -10.67
N ILE A 321 17.87 0.87 -10.72
CA ILE A 321 16.89 0.57 -9.67
C ILE A 321 16.39 -0.87 -9.75
N LEU A 322 16.20 -1.42 -10.95
CA LEU A 322 15.85 -2.83 -11.11
C LEU A 322 16.96 -3.75 -10.55
N ASP A 323 18.23 -3.41 -10.75
CA ASP A 323 19.35 -4.17 -10.18
C ASP A 323 19.33 -4.11 -8.65
N LEU A 324 19.05 -2.93 -8.06
CA LEU A 324 18.87 -2.78 -6.60
C LEU A 324 17.72 -3.61 -6.04
N LEU A 325 16.65 -3.80 -6.81
CA LEU A 325 15.52 -4.67 -6.43
C LEU A 325 15.89 -6.16 -6.45
N GLY A 326 16.87 -6.55 -7.25
CA GLY A 326 17.39 -7.91 -7.28
C GLY A 326 17.99 -8.37 -5.94
N GLU A 327 18.45 -7.43 -5.13
CA GLU A 327 19.04 -7.68 -3.80
C GLU A 327 17.99 -7.91 -2.69
N PHE A 328 16.69 -7.82 -2.98
CA PHE A 328 15.65 -8.03 -1.97
C PHE A 328 15.43 -9.51 -1.64
N GLU A 329 15.24 -9.82 -0.36
CA GLU A 329 14.68 -11.10 0.08
C GLU A 329 13.13 -11.07 -0.01
N SER A 330 12.51 -12.22 0.18
CA SER A 330 11.06 -12.37 -0.01
C SER A 330 10.22 -11.57 1.00
N GLU A 331 10.72 -11.34 2.21
CA GLU A 331 10.02 -10.54 3.23
C GLU A 331 10.01 -9.04 2.87
N GLU A 332 11.11 -8.49 2.34
CA GLU A 332 11.14 -7.09 1.89
C GLU A 332 10.20 -6.85 0.72
N ILE A 333 10.15 -7.81 -0.22
CA ILE A 333 9.29 -7.71 -1.40
C ILE A 333 7.83 -7.63 -0.97
N THR A 334 7.41 -8.54 -0.10
CA THR A 334 6.01 -8.62 0.36
C THR A 334 5.58 -7.40 1.18
N ALA A 335 6.51 -6.76 1.89
CA ALA A 335 6.25 -5.51 2.61
C ALA A 335 5.94 -4.31 1.68
N GLU A 336 6.40 -4.37 0.43
CA GLU A 336 6.33 -3.29 -0.57
C GLU A 336 5.32 -3.56 -1.70
N LEU A 337 4.26 -4.33 -1.40
CA LEU A 337 3.16 -4.67 -2.31
C LEU A 337 2.67 -3.49 -3.19
N TRP A 338 2.48 -2.31 -2.59
CA TRP A 338 1.93 -1.13 -3.27
C TRP A 338 2.90 -0.52 -4.28
N PHE A 339 4.21 -0.59 -4.00
CA PHE A 339 5.24 -0.13 -4.91
C PHE A 339 5.28 -1.03 -6.14
N PHE A 340 5.29 -2.35 -5.96
CA PHE A 340 5.38 -3.30 -7.07
C PHE A 340 4.17 -3.27 -8.00
N GLN A 341 2.97 -2.99 -7.48
CA GLN A 341 1.80 -2.73 -8.33
C GLN A 341 2.00 -1.52 -9.23
N GLY A 342 2.50 -0.40 -8.68
CA GLY A 342 2.83 0.78 -9.47
C GLY A 342 3.92 0.49 -10.49
N LEU A 343 4.98 -0.20 -10.08
CA LEU A 343 6.11 -0.56 -10.93
C LEU A 343 5.66 -1.40 -12.13
N LEU A 344 4.87 -2.47 -11.91
CA LEU A 344 4.36 -3.32 -12.99
C LEU A 344 3.55 -2.53 -14.02
N ARG A 345 2.76 -1.55 -13.57
CA ARG A 345 1.98 -0.69 -14.46
C ARG A 345 2.86 0.22 -15.30
N GLU A 346 3.87 0.86 -14.70
CA GLU A 346 4.81 1.71 -15.45
C GLU A 346 5.68 0.87 -16.39
N LEU A 347 6.15 -0.31 -15.97
CA LEU A 347 6.89 -1.24 -16.83
C LEU A 347 6.04 -1.68 -18.03
N THR A 348 4.75 -1.92 -17.82
CA THR A 348 3.81 -2.23 -18.92
C THR A 348 3.76 -1.10 -19.95
N TYR A 349 3.75 0.15 -19.48
CA TYR A 349 3.72 1.32 -20.34
C TYR A 349 5.06 1.54 -21.08
N LEU A 350 6.19 1.29 -20.42
CA LEU A 350 7.52 1.36 -21.04
C LEU A 350 7.69 0.33 -22.16
N GLN A 351 7.28 -0.91 -21.93
CA GLN A 351 7.42 -1.99 -22.92
C GLN A 351 6.53 -1.81 -24.16
N THR A 352 5.44 -1.04 -24.06
CA THR A 352 4.51 -0.80 -25.17
C THR A 352 4.84 0.43 -26.01
N THR A 353 5.62 1.38 -25.47
CA THR A 353 5.82 2.70 -26.11
C THR A 353 7.25 2.99 -26.56
N THR A 354 8.24 2.20 -26.13
CA THR A 354 9.65 2.40 -26.49
C THR A 354 10.32 1.10 -26.94
N PRO A 355 11.23 1.12 -27.94
CA PRO A 355 12.06 -0.03 -28.26
C PRO A 355 13.01 -0.28 -27.08
N VAL A 356 12.67 -1.26 -26.26
CA VAL A 356 13.36 -1.56 -25.01
C VAL A 356 14.78 -2.06 -25.30
N VAL A 357 15.78 -1.53 -24.61
CA VAL A 357 17.17 -2.01 -24.67
C VAL A 357 17.23 -3.45 -24.12
N PRO A 358 17.98 -4.37 -24.73
CA PRO A 358 18.04 -5.78 -24.29
C PRO A 358 18.34 -5.96 -22.79
N SER A 359 19.23 -5.13 -22.22
CA SER A 359 19.56 -5.15 -20.80
C SER A 359 18.36 -4.84 -19.89
N THR A 360 17.50 -3.89 -20.27
CA THR A 360 16.27 -3.60 -19.53
C THR A 360 15.29 -4.77 -19.60
N GLN A 361 15.24 -5.52 -20.71
CA GLN A 361 14.36 -6.70 -20.82
C GLN A 361 14.80 -7.85 -19.91
N GLU A 362 16.11 -8.06 -19.75
CA GLU A 362 16.66 -9.06 -18.84
C GLU A 362 16.39 -8.71 -17.38
N ALA A 363 16.66 -7.46 -16.97
CA ALA A 363 16.39 -6.98 -15.62
C ALA A 363 14.89 -7.08 -15.25
N VAL A 364 13.99 -6.65 -16.16
CA VAL A 364 12.54 -6.81 -15.97
C VAL A 364 12.16 -8.28 -15.86
N THR A 365 12.83 -9.17 -16.60
CA THR A 365 12.54 -10.60 -16.54
C THR A 365 12.93 -11.23 -15.21
N GLY A 366 14.09 -10.85 -14.65
CA GLY A 366 14.50 -11.28 -13.32
C GLY A 366 13.46 -10.91 -12.25
N ILE A 367 13.07 -9.63 -12.22
CA ILE A 367 12.15 -9.10 -11.22
C ILE A 367 10.76 -9.72 -11.35
N VAL A 368 10.21 -9.87 -12.56
CA VAL A 368 8.88 -10.47 -12.72
C VAL A 368 8.86 -11.91 -12.18
N LYS A 369 9.91 -12.71 -12.37
CA LYS A 369 10.00 -14.05 -11.76
C LYS A 369 10.02 -13.99 -10.25
N GLN A 370 10.87 -13.13 -9.69
CA GLN A 370 10.98 -12.92 -8.24
C GLN A 370 9.64 -12.48 -7.63
N LEU A 371 8.88 -11.63 -8.33
CA LEU A 371 7.54 -11.21 -7.92
C LEU A 371 6.50 -12.33 -7.96
N ILE A 372 6.53 -13.20 -8.97
CA ILE A 372 5.62 -14.36 -9.04
C ILE A 372 5.86 -15.29 -7.84
N GLU A 373 7.13 -15.51 -7.48
CA GLU A 373 7.53 -16.35 -6.35
C GLU A 373 7.14 -15.71 -5.01
N ALA A 374 7.50 -14.44 -4.79
CA ALA A 374 7.22 -13.72 -3.55
C ALA A 374 5.72 -13.48 -3.31
N PHE A 375 4.93 -13.28 -4.37
CA PHE A 375 3.50 -12.95 -4.27
C PHE A 375 2.56 -14.08 -4.74
N SER A 376 2.98 -15.34 -4.64
CA SER A 376 2.19 -16.51 -5.04
C SER A 376 0.76 -16.54 -4.42
N GLY A 377 0.59 -16.02 -3.21
CA GLY A 377 -0.69 -15.90 -2.49
C GLY A 377 -1.52 -14.64 -2.78
N HIS A 378 -1.02 -13.69 -3.57
CA HIS A 378 -1.66 -12.38 -3.76
C HIS A 378 -2.30 -12.23 -5.16
N VAL A 379 -3.62 -12.35 -5.20
CA VAL A 379 -4.45 -12.25 -6.43
C VAL A 379 -4.22 -10.94 -7.21
N ILE A 380 -3.88 -9.84 -6.53
CA ILE A 380 -3.77 -8.53 -7.19
C ILE A 380 -2.45 -8.39 -7.94
N ILE A 381 -1.33 -8.78 -7.33
CA ILE A 381 -0.05 -8.81 -8.04
C ILE A 381 -0.15 -9.78 -9.21
N HIS A 382 -0.78 -10.93 -9.00
CA HIS A 382 -1.06 -11.87 -10.09
C HIS A 382 -1.82 -11.20 -11.24
N LYS A 383 -2.88 -10.43 -10.94
CA LYS A 383 -3.65 -9.67 -11.94
C LYS A 383 -2.79 -8.63 -12.67
N GLU A 384 -1.95 -7.87 -11.95
CA GLU A 384 -1.07 -6.86 -12.56
C GLU A 384 0.01 -7.51 -13.43
N ILE A 385 0.58 -8.65 -13.02
CA ILE A 385 1.53 -9.42 -13.84
C ILE A 385 0.84 -9.94 -15.11
N LEU A 386 -0.38 -10.46 -15.02
CA LEU A 386 -1.15 -10.85 -16.21
C LEU A 386 -1.44 -9.64 -17.11
N GLY A 387 -1.75 -8.48 -16.54
CA GLY A 387 -1.92 -7.23 -17.28
C GLY A 387 -0.64 -6.83 -18.04
N PHE A 388 0.50 -6.91 -17.36
CA PHE A 388 1.83 -6.71 -17.94
C PHE A 388 2.09 -7.67 -19.11
N ILE A 389 1.91 -8.98 -18.88
CA ILE A 389 2.08 -10.02 -19.91
C ILE A 389 1.19 -9.76 -21.12
N LEU A 390 -0.10 -9.45 -20.90
CA LEU A 390 -1.06 -9.23 -21.98
C LEU A 390 -0.71 -8.04 -22.86
N ASN A 391 -0.19 -6.98 -22.25
CA ASN A 391 0.09 -5.72 -22.94
C ASN A 391 1.48 -5.75 -23.62
N ALA A 392 2.44 -6.46 -23.04
CA ALA A 392 3.79 -6.58 -23.58
C ALA A 392 4.05 -7.91 -24.33
N ILE A 393 3.00 -8.69 -24.63
CA ILE A 393 3.12 -10.05 -25.19
C ILE A 393 3.98 -10.15 -26.46
N TYR A 394 3.97 -9.10 -27.30
CA TYR A 394 4.74 -9.03 -28.55
C TYR A 394 6.22 -8.65 -28.34
N HIS A 395 6.55 -8.13 -27.17
CA HIS A 395 7.89 -7.64 -26.82
C HIS A 395 8.63 -8.58 -25.85
N ILE A 396 7.93 -9.54 -25.23
CA ILE A 396 8.51 -10.53 -24.32
C ILE A 396 9.03 -11.73 -25.15
N PRO A 397 10.28 -12.19 -24.92
CA PRO A 397 10.80 -13.40 -25.55
C PRO A 397 9.90 -14.62 -25.26
N PRO A 398 9.60 -15.48 -26.26
CA PRO A 398 8.67 -16.61 -26.10
C PRO A 398 9.00 -17.56 -24.96
N ASN A 399 10.30 -17.78 -24.70
CA ASN A 399 10.78 -18.63 -23.60
C ASN A 399 10.47 -18.03 -22.22
N ASN A 400 10.58 -16.71 -22.07
CA ASN A 400 10.27 -16.00 -20.83
C ASN A 400 8.76 -15.97 -20.60
N LEU A 401 7.98 -15.72 -21.66
CA LEU A 401 6.53 -15.77 -21.63
C LEU A 401 6.02 -17.15 -21.16
N LEU A 402 6.60 -18.23 -21.69
CA LEU A 402 6.28 -19.59 -21.26
C LEU A 402 6.62 -19.83 -19.79
N ALA A 403 7.78 -19.35 -19.33
CA ALA A 403 8.22 -19.50 -17.94
C ALA A 403 7.28 -18.78 -16.97
N TYR A 404 6.89 -17.53 -17.26
CA TYR A 404 5.96 -16.77 -16.41
C TYR A 404 4.62 -17.47 -16.29
N VAL A 405 4.04 -17.91 -17.41
CA VAL A 405 2.72 -18.55 -17.36
C VAL A 405 2.78 -19.86 -16.58
N LYS A 406 3.83 -20.68 -16.76
CA LYS A 406 4.01 -21.89 -15.95
C LYS A 406 4.10 -21.58 -14.46
N GLN A 407 4.89 -20.58 -14.07
CA GLN A 407 5.02 -20.18 -12.66
C GLN A 407 3.70 -19.63 -12.10
N LEU A 408 3.00 -18.77 -12.85
CA LEU A 408 1.70 -18.22 -12.44
C LEU A 408 0.66 -19.33 -12.22
N LEU A 409 0.56 -20.29 -13.14
CA LEU A 409 -0.40 -21.41 -13.01
C LEU A 409 -0.07 -22.35 -11.85
N ALA A 410 1.19 -22.41 -11.43
CA ALA A 410 1.63 -23.20 -10.28
C ALA A 410 1.24 -22.56 -8.94
N THR A 411 0.80 -21.29 -8.92
CA THR A 411 0.37 -20.61 -7.70
C THR A 411 -1.04 -21.00 -7.27
N ASP A 412 -1.29 -21.03 -5.96
CA ASP A 412 -2.61 -21.31 -5.39
C ASP A 412 -3.68 -20.29 -5.81
N THR A 413 -3.25 -19.07 -6.16
CA THR A 413 -4.14 -17.98 -6.61
C THR A 413 -4.61 -18.12 -8.04
N ALA A 414 -3.97 -18.95 -8.87
CA ALA A 414 -4.28 -19.07 -10.30
C ALA A 414 -5.75 -19.43 -10.58
N LYS A 415 -6.35 -20.27 -9.72
CA LYS A 415 -7.75 -20.72 -9.83
C LYS A 415 -8.77 -19.72 -9.29
N ASN A 416 -8.35 -18.52 -8.91
CA ASN A 416 -9.27 -17.49 -8.41
C ASN A 416 -10.22 -17.03 -9.52
N ALA A 417 -11.53 -17.06 -9.24
CA ALA A 417 -12.57 -16.70 -10.20
C ALA A 417 -12.40 -15.31 -10.84
N SER A 418 -11.78 -14.36 -10.12
CA SER A 418 -11.54 -13.01 -10.62
C SER A 418 -10.46 -12.92 -11.71
N LEU A 419 -9.56 -13.91 -11.81
CA LEU A 419 -8.47 -13.96 -12.78
C LEU A 419 -8.85 -14.70 -14.06
N ILE A 420 -9.85 -15.59 -14.01
CA ILE A 420 -10.30 -16.41 -15.14
C ILE A 420 -10.57 -15.58 -16.40
N PRO A 421 -11.27 -14.42 -16.35
CA PRO A 421 -11.51 -13.61 -17.55
C PRO A 421 -10.20 -13.14 -18.21
N THR A 422 -9.21 -12.76 -17.41
CA THR A 422 -7.90 -12.29 -17.90
C THR A 422 -7.11 -13.42 -18.56
N TYR A 423 -7.21 -14.63 -18.02
CA TYR A 423 -6.61 -15.83 -18.62
C TYR A 423 -7.25 -16.21 -19.96
N LEU A 424 -8.56 -16.03 -20.11
CA LEU A 424 -9.23 -16.24 -21.40
C LEU A 424 -8.75 -15.24 -22.46
N VAL A 425 -8.58 -13.96 -22.10
CA VAL A 425 -7.99 -12.98 -23.02
C VAL A 425 -6.55 -13.36 -23.42
N LEU A 426 -5.76 -13.91 -22.49
CA LEU A 426 -4.42 -14.40 -22.78
C LEU A 426 -4.44 -15.55 -23.78
N LYS A 427 -5.37 -16.51 -23.60
CA LYS A 427 -5.59 -17.60 -24.54
C LYS A 427 -5.86 -17.10 -25.95
N ASP A 428 -6.75 -16.13 -26.09
CA ASP A 428 -7.14 -15.58 -27.40
C ASP A 428 -5.96 -14.86 -28.07
N LYS A 429 -5.19 -14.06 -27.32
CA LYS A 429 -3.97 -13.41 -27.83
C LYS A 429 -2.89 -14.42 -28.24
N LEU A 430 -2.66 -15.48 -27.46
CA LEU A 430 -1.69 -16.53 -27.81
C LEU A 430 -2.09 -17.27 -29.10
N ALA A 431 -3.38 -17.44 -29.36
CA ALA A 431 -3.87 -18.02 -30.60
C ALA A 431 -3.52 -17.14 -31.82
N THR A 432 -3.59 -15.80 -31.68
CA THR A 432 -3.21 -14.88 -32.77
C THR A 432 -1.71 -14.90 -33.09
N LEU A 433 -0.86 -15.27 -32.14
CA LEU A 433 0.60 -15.31 -32.30
C LEU A 433 1.10 -16.57 -33.02
N LYS A 434 0.21 -17.46 -33.47
CA LYS A 434 0.54 -18.75 -34.13
C LYS A 434 1.58 -19.59 -33.36
N ILE A 435 1.57 -19.51 -32.03
CA ILE A 435 2.54 -20.24 -31.19
C ILE A 435 2.19 -21.73 -31.19
N SER A 436 3.21 -22.60 -31.23
CA SER A 436 3.04 -24.06 -31.24
C SER A 436 2.13 -24.55 -30.11
N THR A 437 0.99 -25.14 -30.48
CA THR A 437 -0.02 -25.71 -29.56
C THR A 437 0.56 -26.80 -28.67
N LYS A 438 1.60 -27.52 -29.13
CA LYS A 438 2.32 -28.52 -28.31
C LYS A 438 3.04 -27.91 -27.12
N THR A 439 3.61 -26.72 -27.27
CA THR A 439 4.37 -26.04 -26.21
C THR A 439 3.44 -25.47 -25.13
N TRP A 440 2.21 -25.11 -25.51
CA TRP A 440 1.20 -24.50 -24.65
C TRP A 440 0.10 -25.46 -24.19
N ALA A 441 0.22 -26.76 -24.49
CA ALA A 441 -0.78 -27.77 -24.15
C ALA A 441 -1.16 -27.77 -22.66
N PHE A 442 -0.18 -27.53 -21.78
CA PHE A 442 -0.40 -27.41 -20.32
C PHE A 442 -1.39 -26.29 -19.96
N PHE A 443 -1.28 -25.13 -20.62
CA PHE A 443 -2.12 -23.96 -20.35
C PHE A 443 -3.55 -24.17 -20.89
N PHE A 444 -3.68 -24.72 -22.10
CA PHE A 444 -4.99 -25.05 -22.66
C PHE A 444 -5.72 -26.12 -21.85
N HIS A 445 -4.99 -27.14 -21.38
CA HIS A 445 -5.54 -28.17 -20.50
C HIS A 445 -6.02 -27.57 -19.18
N TRP A 446 -5.20 -26.74 -18.54
CA TRP A 446 -5.57 -26.03 -17.31
C TRP A 446 -6.83 -25.15 -17.49
N ILE A 447 -6.95 -24.41 -18.60
CA ILE A 447 -8.16 -23.61 -18.87
C ILE A 447 -9.40 -24.50 -18.95
N THR A 448 -9.32 -25.65 -19.63
CA THR A 448 -10.44 -26.59 -19.70
C THR A 448 -10.79 -27.22 -18.36
N GLU A 449 -9.81 -27.45 -17.48
CA GLU A 449 -10.08 -27.93 -16.12
C GLU A 449 -10.79 -26.87 -15.26
N VAL A 450 -10.41 -25.60 -15.40
CA VAL A 450 -10.91 -24.50 -14.55
C VAL A 450 -12.25 -23.94 -15.03
N VAL A 451 -12.48 -23.86 -16.33
CA VAL A 451 -13.69 -23.26 -16.93
C VAL A 451 -14.71 -24.32 -17.38
N GLY A 452 -14.32 -25.61 -17.40
CA GLY A 452 -15.11 -26.69 -17.99
C GLY A 452 -14.85 -26.84 -19.50
N PRO A 453 -15.47 -27.84 -20.16
CA PRO A 453 -15.23 -28.09 -21.58
C PRO A 453 -15.74 -26.92 -22.43
N ILE A 454 -14.80 -26.12 -22.92
CA ILE A 454 -15.05 -25.15 -23.99
C ILE A 454 -14.68 -25.84 -25.29
N SER A 455 -15.61 -25.89 -26.25
CA SER A 455 -15.40 -26.51 -27.56
C SER A 455 -14.13 -25.97 -28.22
N PHE A 456 -13.17 -26.87 -28.48
CA PHE A 456 -12.03 -26.58 -29.33
C PHE A 456 -12.49 -26.59 -30.79
N PRO A 457 -11.96 -25.72 -31.66
CA PRO A 457 -11.85 -26.09 -33.06
C PRO A 457 -10.85 -27.24 -33.10
N THR A 458 -11.34 -28.45 -33.35
CA THR A 458 -10.49 -29.60 -33.63
C THR A 458 -9.59 -29.26 -34.82
N ASN A 459 -8.28 -29.32 -34.62
CA ASN A 459 -7.30 -29.39 -35.70
C ASN A 459 -7.68 -30.53 -36.63
N ASN A 460 -8.31 -30.21 -37.76
CA ASN A 460 -8.38 -31.09 -38.92
C ASN A 460 -7.99 -30.39 -40.22
N ASP A 461 -7.62 -29.12 -40.20
CA ASP A 461 -7.09 -28.42 -41.37
C ASP A 461 -5.79 -27.74 -40.99
N LEU A 462 -4.67 -28.45 -41.19
CA LEU A 462 -3.35 -27.93 -41.57
C LEU A 462 -2.37 -29.12 -41.64
N ASP A 463 -2.76 -30.15 -42.38
CA ASP A 463 -1.80 -30.86 -43.22
C ASP A 463 -1.63 -30.00 -44.47
N MET A 464 -0.56 -29.21 -44.53
CA MET A 464 0.17 -29.00 -45.79
C MET A 464 1.63 -28.71 -45.47
N GLU A 465 2.43 -29.70 -45.84
CA GLU A 465 3.87 -29.73 -45.92
C GLU A 465 4.46 -28.56 -46.72
N VAL A 466 5.62 -28.09 -46.24
CA VAL A 466 6.83 -27.74 -47.01
C VAL A 466 6.67 -26.77 -48.19
N VAL A 467 7.12 -25.51 -48.02
CA VAL A 467 8.41 -24.94 -48.52
C VAL A 467 8.73 -23.68 -47.70
#